data_AF-A0A1H9WKA1-F1
#
_entry.id   AF-A0A1H9WKA1-F1
#
_cell.length_a   1.000
_cell.length_b   1.000
_cell.length_c   1.000
_cell.angle_alpha   90.00
_cell.angle_beta   90.00
_cell.angle_gamma   90.00
#
_symmetry.space_group_name_H-M   'P 1'
#
loop_
_entity.id
_entity.type
_entity.pdbx_description
1 polymer ?
#
loop_
_entity_poly.entity_id
_entity_poly.type
_entity_poly.pdbx_seq_one_letter_code
_entity_poly.pdbx_strand_id
1 'polypeptide(L)'
;MGRSAVREALAVLAQEGLLENVGRGASPTVAEPTYHAEAPRSAGVELADRLHEAFQAEHITVDAFSLTTETLNNALAWPVRQVMDHQLTPRSVTARVLVPSLQARLALPRLIDDPEDPKPRERLHRMQTTYVDALSNSLHSLAPFGTAVTLTVRAVPLTPTHKLYLLNGDEALIGYYQVVKNEEAAFRGEQLALYDVLGLTAKLFRSARGPEARDEQEASFVAESQQFFDSLWDTIATPFG
;
A
#
# COMPACT_ATOMS: atom_id res chain seq x y z
N MET A 1 12.38 13.17 47.56
CA MET A 1 11.77 14.02 46.52
C MET A 1 10.84 15.03 47.17
N GLY A 2 10.89 16.31 46.76
CA GLY A 2 10.02 17.35 47.32
C GLY A 2 8.62 17.33 46.71
N ARG A 3 7.61 17.75 47.47
CA ARG A 3 6.22 17.92 46.99
C ARG A 3 6.12 18.85 45.78
N SER A 4 7.04 19.81 45.64
CA SER A 4 7.14 20.70 44.49
C SER A 4 7.49 19.93 43.21
N ALA A 5 8.53 19.09 43.25
CA ALA A 5 8.99 18.31 42.10
C ALA A 5 7.91 17.33 41.60
N VAL A 6 7.13 16.74 42.51
CA VAL A 6 6.00 15.86 42.14
C VAL A 6 4.88 16.65 41.46
N ARG A 7 4.55 17.86 41.94
CA ARG A 7 3.53 18.71 41.30
C ARG A 7 3.97 19.19 39.92
N GLU A 8 5.25 19.50 39.76
CA GLU A 8 5.84 19.89 38.48
C GLU A 8 5.81 18.75 37.48
N ALA A 9 6.22 17.54 37.88
CA ALA A 9 6.11 16.35 37.04
C ALA A 9 4.66 16.04 36.61
N LEU A 10 3.69 16.14 37.54
CA LEU A 10 2.27 15.95 37.20
C LEU A 10 1.74 17.04 36.26
N ALA A 11 2.25 18.27 36.35
CA ALA A 11 1.87 19.36 35.44
C ALA A 11 2.41 19.11 34.02
N VAL A 12 3.65 18.61 33.89
CA VAL A 12 4.23 18.21 32.61
C VAL A 12 3.41 17.08 31.98
N LEU A 13 3.15 16.00 32.72
CA LEU A 13 2.34 14.88 32.23
C LEU A 13 0.92 15.28 31.84
N ALA A 14 0.31 16.24 32.55
CA ALA A 14 -0.99 16.79 32.20
C ALA A 14 -0.94 17.62 30.91
N GLN A 15 0.11 18.42 30.74
CA GLN A 15 0.33 19.23 29.54
C GLN A 15 0.57 18.36 28.30
N GLU A 16 1.23 17.21 28.49
CA GLU A 16 1.45 16.19 27.46
C GLU A 16 0.21 15.31 27.19
N GLY A 17 -0.91 15.56 27.88
CA GLY A 17 -2.15 14.80 27.69
C GLY A 17 -2.10 13.37 28.24
N LEU A 18 -1.09 13.03 29.05
CA LEU A 18 -0.89 11.70 29.64
C LEU A 18 -1.71 11.48 30.91
N LEU A 19 -2.35 12.54 31.43
CA LEU A 19 -3.19 12.50 32.62
C LEU A 19 -4.58 13.08 32.37
N GLU A 20 -5.58 12.37 32.88
CA GLU A 20 -6.96 12.83 32.98
C GLU A 20 -7.31 13.23 34.42
N ASN A 21 -8.41 13.96 34.58
CA ASN A 21 -8.95 14.37 35.89
C ASN A 21 -8.02 15.27 36.75
N VAL A 22 -7.00 15.88 36.15
CA VAL A 22 -6.08 16.79 36.84
C VAL A 22 -6.83 18.02 37.35
N GLY A 23 -6.87 18.20 38.67
CA GLY A 23 -7.46 19.39 39.33
C GLY A 23 -8.97 19.33 39.63
N ARG A 24 -9.66 18.21 39.34
CA ARG A 24 -11.12 18.06 39.60
C ARG A 24 -11.47 17.39 40.93
N GLY A 25 -10.63 17.55 41.96
CA GLY A 25 -10.85 16.95 43.29
C GLY A 25 -10.67 15.42 43.37
N ALA A 26 -10.47 14.75 42.23
CA ALA A 26 -10.10 13.34 42.13
C ALA A 26 -8.58 13.19 41.92
N SER A 27 -8.05 12.00 42.22
CA SER A 27 -6.65 11.68 41.92
C SER A 27 -6.45 11.66 40.40
N PRO A 28 -5.36 12.25 39.86
CA PRO A 28 -5.03 12.13 38.44
C PRO A 28 -5.00 10.66 38.02
N THR A 29 -5.66 10.35 36.91
CA THR A 29 -5.62 9.02 36.29
C THR A 29 -4.80 9.09 35.02
N VAL A 30 -4.15 7.99 34.64
CA VAL A 30 -3.50 7.89 33.34
C VAL A 30 -4.57 8.07 32.27
N ALA A 31 -4.35 8.99 31.33
CA ALA A 31 -5.24 9.14 30.19
C ALA A 31 -5.26 7.85 29.38
N GLU A 32 -6.43 7.40 28.94
CA GLU A 32 -6.43 6.31 27.97
C GLU A 32 -5.80 6.85 26.67
N PRO A 33 -4.87 6.12 26.03
CA PRO A 33 -4.34 6.53 24.75
C PRO A 33 -5.51 6.75 23.79
N THR A 34 -5.73 8.00 23.37
CA THR A 34 -6.78 8.35 22.39
C THR A 34 -6.52 7.73 21.01
N TYR A 35 -5.31 7.17 20.82
CA TYR A 35 -4.97 6.41 19.63
C TYR A 35 -5.53 4.98 19.72
N HIS A 36 -6.82 4.83 19.38
CA HIS A 36 -7.31 3.54 18.92
C HIS A 36 -6.74 3.29 17.52
N ALA A 37 -5.56 2.69 17.46
CA ALA A 37 -5.02 2.16 16.21
C ALA A 37 -6.07 1.20 15.63
N GLU A 38 -6.76 1.58 14.55
CA GLU A 38 -7.61 0.63 13.86
C GLU A 38 -6.76 -0.57 13.45
N ALA A 39 -7.27 -1.77 13.71
CA ALA A 39 -6.54 -2.99 13.35
C ALA A 39 -6.33 -3.02 11.82
N PRO A 40 -5.14 -3.45 11.34
CA PRO A 40 -4.86 -3.57 9.91
C PRO A 40 -5.94 -4.38 9.19
N ARG A 41 -6.53 -3.77 8.15
CA ARG A 41 -7.59 -4.37 7.33
C ARG A 41 -7.01 -5.07 6.11
N SER A 42 -7.83 -5.85 5.39
CA SER A 42 -7.40 -6.51 4.15
C SER A 42 -7.02 -5.48 3.09
N ALA A 43 -6.08 -5.84 2.21
CA ALA A 43 -5.52 -4.93 1.24
C ALA A 43 -6.55 -4.38 0.25
N GLY A 44 -7.53 -5.20 -0.14
CA GLY A 44 -8.62 -4.73 -1.00
C GLY A 44 -9.49 -3.65 -0.35
N VAL A 45 -9.66 -3.67 0.97
CA VAL A 45 -10.48 -2.69 1.71
C VAL A 45 -9.65 -1.46 2.07
N GLU A 46 -8.51 -1.67 2.73
CA GLU A 46 -7.67 -0.58 3.22
C GLU A 46 -7.17 0.30 2.08
N LEU A 47 -6.70 -0.30 0.98
CA LEU A 47 -6.21 0.48 -0.16
C LEU A 47 -7.32 1.24 -0.88
N ALA A 48 -8.53 0.68 -0.97
CA ALA A 48 -9.66 1.33 -1.61
C ALA A 48 -10.06 2.61 -0.86
N ASP A 49 -10.14 2.55 0.46
CA ASP A 49 -10.46 3.70 1.30
C ASP A 49 -9.36 4.77 1.22
N ARG A 50 -8.09 4.37 1.29
CA ARG A 50 -6.97 5.34 1.22
C ARG A 50 -6.81 5.97 -0.16
N LEU A 51 -7.04 5.22 -1.23
CA LEU A 51 -7.07 5.79 -2.58
C LEU A 51 -8.25 6.75 -2.76
N HIS A 52 -9.40 6.48 -2.16
CA HIS A 52 -10.50 7.44 -2.20
C HIS A 52 -10.12 8.77 -1.57
N GLU A 53 -9.49 8.75 -0.40
CA GLU A 53 -9.03 10.00 0.23
C GLU A 53 -7.91 10.67 -0.54
N ALA A 54 -6.96 9.91 -1.10
CA ALA A 54 -5.94 10.47 -1.98
C ALA A 54 -6.56 11.17 -3.21
N PHE A 55 -7.67 10.66 -3.75
CA PHE A 55 -8.39 11.24 -4.90
C PHE A 55 -9.21 12.50 -4.57
N GLN A 56 -9.31 12.89 -3.30
CA GLN A 56 -9.85 14.20 -2.92
C GLN A 56 -8.88 15.35 -3.28
N ALA A 57 -7.60 15.04 -3.51
CA ALA A 57 -6.59 16.02 -3.89
C ALA A 57 -6.72 16.42 -5.38
N GLU A 58 -6.26 17.64 -5.70
CA GLU A 58 -6.24 18.15 -7.08
C GLU A 58 -5.22 17.41 -7.95
N HIS A 59 -4.09 17.03 -7.37
CA HIS A 59 -2.99 16.33 -8.01
C HIS A 59 -2.67 15.06 -7.23
N ILE A 60 -2.95 13.92 -7.83
CA ILE A 60 -2.68 12.61 -7.23
C ILE A 60 -1.37 12.04 -7.73
N THR A 61 -0.56 11.53 -6.80
CA THR A 61 0.57 10.64 -7.11
C THR A 61 0.39 9.29 -6.46
N VAL A 62 0.70 8.23 -7.21
CA VAL A 62 0.66 6.84 -6.73
C VAL A 62 1.94 6.13 -7.16
N ASP A 63 2.75 5.71 -6.21
CA ASP A 63 3.84 4.78 -6.47
C ASP A 63 3.48 3.40 -5.92
N ALA A 64 3.55 2.37 -6.75
CA ALA A 64 3.14 1.02 -6.38
C ALA A 64 4.23 0.01 -6.68
N PHE A 65 4.66 -0.76 -5.67
CA PHE A 65 5.56 -1.90 -5.83
C PHE A 65 4.83 -3.18 -5.40
N SER A 66 4.63 -4.12 -6.33
CA SER A 66 3.82 -5.32 -6.09
C SER A 66 4.12 -6.45 -7.08
N LEU A 67 3.75 -7.69 -6.74
CA LEU A 67 3.89 -8.88 -7.59
C LEU A 67 3.02 -8.77 -8.85
N THR A 68 1.79 -8.30 -8.67
CA THR A 68 0.84 -7.91 -9.73
C THR A 68 0.13 -6.64 -9.30
N THR A 69 -0.45 -5.91 -10.25
CA THR A 69 -1.29 -4.72 -9.99
C THR A 69 -2.73 -5.07 -9.63
N GLU A 70 -3.06 -6.34 -9.33
CA GLU A 70 -4.42 -6.82 -9.09
C GLU A 70 -5.16 -6.04 -7.98
N THR A 71 -4.51 -5.87 -6.83
CA THR A 71 -5.10 -5.14 -5.69
C THR A 71 -5.29 -3.66 -6.01
N LEU A 72 -4.33 -3.04 -6.70
CA LEU A 72 -4.42 -1.65 -7.12
C LEU A 72 -5.59 -1.44 -8.10
N ASN A 73 -5.76 -2.33 -9.08
CA ASN A 73 -6.91 -2.32 -9.99
C ASN A 73 -8.24 -2.37 -9.23
N ASN A 74 -8.35 -3.30 -8.26
CA ASN A 74 -9.57 -3.45 -7.48
C ASN A 74 -9.88 -2.19 -6.66
N ALA A 75 -8.85 -1.64 -6.00
CA ALA A 75 -8.98 -0.48 -5.13
C ALA A 75 -9.30 0.82 -5.89
N LEU A 76 -8.77 1.00 -7.11
CA LEU A 76 -9.06 2.16 -7.96
C LEU A 76 -10.48 2.17 -8.54
N ALA A 77 -11.17 1.02 -8.57
CA ALA A 77 -12.46 0.91 -9.24
C ALA A 77 -13.50 1.90 -8.69
N TRP A 78 -13.49 2.19 -7.38
CA TRP A 78 -14.43 3.15 -6.78
C TRP A 78 -14.05 4.61 -7.03
N PRO A 79 -12.82 5.08 -6.73
CA PRO A 79 -12.40 6.45 -7.07
C PRO A 79 -12.59 6.78 -8.55
N VAL A 80 -12.29 5.84 -9.46
CA VAL A 80 -12.50 6.03 -10.91
C VAL A 80 -13.97 6.30 -11.24
N ARG A 81 -14.90 5.52 -10.68
CA ARG A 81 -16.35 5.76 -10.87
C ARG A 81 -16.78 7.14 -10.33
N GLN A 82 -16.25 7.54 -9.18
CA GLN A 82 -16.57 8.85 -8.59
C GLN A 82 -16.08 10.01 -9.48
N VAL A 83 -14.97 9.85 -10.19
CA VAL A 83 -14.52 10.84 -11.18
C VAL A 83 -15.45 10.87 -12.40
N MET A 84 -15.89 9.70 -12.88
CA MET A 84 -16.83 9.60 -14.00
C MET A 84 -18.20 10.25 -13.69
N ASP A 85 -18.64 10.15 -12.43
CA ASP A 85 -19.89 10.76 -11.96
C ASP A 85 -19.68 12.19 -11.41
N HIS A 86 -18.51 12.80 -11.67
CA HIS A 86 -18.12 14.15 -11.25
C HIS A 86 -18.18 14.42 -9.74
N GLN A 87 -18.18 13.38 -8.91
CA GLN A 87 -18.09 13.49 -7.44
C GLN A 87 -16.66 13.81 -6.99
N LEU A 88 -15.66 13.33 -7.73
CA LEU A 88 -14.24 13.68 -7.57
C LEU A 88 -13.78 14.39 -8.85
N THR A 89 -13.00 15.45 -8.72
CA THR A 89 -12.57 16.26 -9.89
C THR A 89 -11.06 16.52 -9.90
N PRO A 90 -10.22 15.46 -9.85
CA PRO A 90 -8.78 15.65 -9.86
C PRO A 90 -8.30 16.18 -11.21
N ARG A 91 -7.37 17.13 -11.17
CA ARG A 91 -6.74 17.67 -12.39
C ARG A 91 -5.69 16.73 -12.95
N SER A 92 -5.01 15.95 -12.12
CA SER A 92 -4.03 14.97 -12.61
C SER A 92 -3.87 13.74 -11.74
N VAL A 93 -3.57 12.61 -12.36
CA VAL A 93 -3.11 11.38 -11.73
C VAL A 93 -1.79 10.95 -12.36
N THR A 94 -0.74 10.88 -11.54
CA THR A 94 0.58 10.33 -11.94
C THR A 94 0.84 9.04 -11.19
N ALA A 95 1.00 7.94 -11.91
CA ALA A 95 1.25 6.62 -11.35
C ALA A 95 2.58 6.05 -11.83
N ARG A 96 3.45 5.63 -10.89
CA ARG A 96 4.64 4.83 -11.16
C ARG A 96 4.45 3.43 -10.59
N VAL A 97 4.66 2.41 -11.39
CA VAL A 97 4.42 1.02 -10.98
C VAL A 97 5.66 0.18 -11.19
N LEU A 98 6.10 -0.49 -10.15
CA LEU A 98 7.14 -1.51 -10.17
C LEU A 98 6.53 -2.90 -9.97
N VAL A 99 6.75 -3.78 -10.95
CA VAL A 99 6.42 -5.20 -10.88
C VAL A 99 7.66 -6.04 -11.16
N PRO A 100 7.67 -7.33 -10.79
CA PRO A 100 8.78 -8.22 -11.15
C PRO A 100 8.95 -8.36 -12.67
N SER A 101 10.20 -8.40 -13.11
CA SER A 101 10.54 -8.69 -14.50
C SER A 101 10.05 -10.07 -14.92
N LEU A 102 9.51 -10.14 -16.14
CA LEU A 102 9.06 -11.38 -16.78
C LEU A 102 10.24 -12.32 -17.12
N GLN A 103 11.47 -11.84 -17.01
CA GLN A 103 12.69 -12.59 -17.25
C GLN A 103 13.36 -13.02 -15.93
N ALA A 104 12.88 -12.51 -14.79
CA ALA A 104 13.44 -12.84 -13.48
C ALA A 104 13.05 -14.26 -13.05
N ARG A 105 14.00 -14.94 -12.40
CA ARG A 105 13.71 -16.19 -11.70
C ARG A 105 13.20 -15.86 -10.31
N LEU A 106 11.88 -15.88 -10.14
CA LEU A 106 11.24 -15.58 -8.88
C LEU A 106 11.24 -16.79 -7.94
N ALA A 107 11.29 -16.55 -6.63
CA ALA A 107 11.19 -17.61 -5.64
C ALA A 107 9.77 -18.20 -5.54
N LEU A 108 8.76 -17.41 -5.94
CA LEU A 108 7.34 -17.72 -5.92
C LEU A 108 6.63 -17.09 -7.13
N PRO A 109 5.49 -17.66 -7.58
CA PRO A 109 4.96 -18.96 -7.17
C PRO A 109 5.76 -20.13 -7.75
N ARG A 110 5.63 -21.31 -7.13
CA ARG A 110 6.25 -22.57 -7.59
C ARG A 110 5.35 -23.75 -7.31
N LEU A 111 5.42 -24.83 -8.10
CA LEU A 111 4.70 -26.06 -7.75
C LEU A 111 5.28 -26.66 -6.48
N ILE A 112 4.44 -27.35 -5.74
CA ILE A 112 4.83 -28.07 -4.53
C ILE A 112 5.72 -29.27 -4.88
N ASP A 113 5.31 -30.04 -5.89
CA ASP A 113 5.96 -31.31 -6.24
C ASP A 113 7.09 -31.14 -7.28
N ASP A 114 7.04 -30.10 -8.12
CA ASP A 114 8.10 -29.76 -9.09
C ASP A 114 8.41 -28.25 -9.08
N PRO A 115 9.25 -27.79 -8.13
CA PRO A 115 9.66 -26.40 -8.01
C PRO A 115 10.19 -25.68 -9.25
N GLU A 116 10.75 -26.43 -10.20
CA GLU A 116 11.43 -25.88 -11.37
C GLU A 116 10.52 -25.81 -12.60
N ASP A 117 9.30 -26.35 -12.50
CA ASP A 117 8.30 -26.27 -13.56
C ASP A 117 8.01 -24.80 -13.90
N PRO A 118 8.03 -24.42 -15.20
CA PRO A 118 7.83 -23.04 -15.62
C PRO A 118 6.36 -22.57 -15.54
N LYS A 119 5.37 -23.46 -15.45
CA LYS A 119 3.93 -23.13 -15.51
C LYS A 119 3.49 -22.10 -14.46
N PRO A 120 3.90 -22.15 -13.18
CA PRO A 120 3.52 -21.13 -12.19
C PRO A 120 4.02 -19.74 -12.58
N ARG A 121 5.25 -19.67 -13.12
CA ARG A 121 5.85 -18.41 -13.59
C ARG A 121 5.17 -17.91 -14.86
N GLU A 122 4.88 -18.78 -15.83
CA GLU A 122 4.09 -18.42 -17.02
C GLU A 122 2.69 -17.92 -16.66
N ARG A 123 2.04 -18.54 -15.67
CA ARG A 123 0.76 -18.08 -15.12
C ARG A 123 0.90 -16.68 -14.53
N LEU A 124 1.91 -16.46 -13.68
CA LEU A 124 2.15 -15.16 -13.07
C LEU A 124 2.40 -14.09 -14.14
N HIS A 125 3.23 -14.36 -15.16
CA HIS A 125 3.47 -13.41 -16.25
C HIS A 125 2.18 -13.01 -16.95
N ARG A 126 1.32 -13.99 -17.26
CA ARG A 126 0.01 -13.71 -17.87
C ARG A 126 -0.84 -12.81 -16.98
N MET A 127 -0.86 -13.07 -15.66
CA MET A 127 -1.57 -12.22 -14.69
C MET A 127 -0.98 -10.81 -14.64
N GLN A 128 0.34 -10.68 -14.61
CA GLN A 128 1.02 -9.38 -14.59
C GLN A 128 0.66 -8.55 -15.83
N THR A 129 0.80 -9.10 -17.03
CA THR A 129 0.43 -8.41 -18.28
C THR A 129 -1.06 -8.02 -18.26
N THR A 130 -1.94 -8.95 -17.88
CA THR A 130 -3.39 -8.71 -17.86
C THR A 130 -3.76 -7.58 -16.89
N TYR A 131 -3.23 -7.57 -15.67
CA TYR A 131 -3.55 -6.56 -14.68
C TYR A 131 -2.85 -5.21 -14.95
N VAL A 132 -1.68 -5.20 -15.59
CA VAL A 132 -1.04 -3.95 -16.06
C VAL A 132 -1.88 -3.30 -17.16
N ASP A 133 -2.35 -4.08 -18.14
CA ASP A 133 -3.22 -3.58 -19.20
C ASP A 133 -4.55 -3.05 -18.64
N ALA A 134 -5.15 -3.78 -17.69
CA ALA A 134 -6.36 -3.34 -17.00
C ALA A 134 -6.16 -2.02 -16.25
N LEU A 135 -5.02 -1.87 -15.56
CA LEU A 135 -4.69 -0.65 -14.81
C LEU A 135 -4.54 0.53 -15.77
N SER A 136 -3.82 0.32 -16.87
CA SER A 136 -3.63 1.33 -17.90
C SER A 136 -4.97 1.82 -18.45
N ASN A 137 -5.86 0.89 -18.83
CA ASN A 137 -7.19 1.23 -19.32
C ASN A 137 -8.02 1.97 -18.27
N SER A 138 -7.98 1.52 -17.02
CA SER A 138 -8.73 2.13 -15.92
C SER A 138 -8.28 3.57 -15.66
N LEU A 139 -6.98 3.83 -15.56
CA LEU A 139 -6.49 5.19 -15.33
C LEU A 139 -6.74 6.10 -16.54
N HIS A 140 -6.46 5.66 -17.76
CA HIS A 140 -6.67 6.50 -18.95
C HIS A 140 -8.15 6.77 -19.23
N SER A 141 -9.08 5.99 -18.66
CA SER A 141 -10.51 6.26 -18.73
C SER A 141 -10.93 7.56 -18.03
N LEU A 142 -10.06 8.17 -17.21
CA LEU A 142 -10.30 9.45 -16.55
C LEU A 142 -10.08 10.66 -17.49
N ALA A 143 -9.32 10.50 -18.58
CA ALA A 143 -8.95 11.61 -19.46
C ALA A 143 -10.17 12.33 -20.10
N PRO A 144 -11.22 11.63 -20.58
CA PRO A 144 -12.44 12.27 -21.06
C PRO A 144 -13.18 13.10 -20.00
N PHE A 145 -12.93 12.86 -18.71
CA PHE A 145 -13.54 13.58 -17.58
C PHE A 145 -12.68 14.73 -17.06
N GLY A 146 -11.63 15.11 -17.80
CA GLY A 146 -10.81 16.30 -17.51
C GLY A 146 -9.57 16.05 -16.65
N THR A 147 -9.25 14.79 -16.33
CA THR A 147 -8.06 14.44 -15.55
C THR A 147 -6.88 14.11 -16.46
N ALA A 148 -5.75 14.80 -16.29
CA ALA A 148 -4.51 14.45 -16.98
C ALA A 148 -3.89 13.18 -16.35
N VAL A 149 -3.60 12.16 -17.15
CA VAL A 149 -3.13 10.86 -16.65
C VAL A 149 -1.73 10.57 -17.17
N THR A 150 -0.84 10.18 -16.27
CA THR A 150 0.47 9.61 -16.61
C THR A 150 0.63 8.29 -15.87
N LEU A 151 0.83 7.20 -16.61
CA LEU A 151 1.17 5.90 -16.04
C LEU A 151 2.50 5.43 -16.63
N THR A 152 3.47 5.15 -15.76
CA THR A 152 4.72 4.49 -16.15
C THR A 152 4.84 3.17 -15.39
N VAL A 153 5.04 2.08 -16.13
CA VAL A 153 5.24 0.75 -15.55
C VAL A 153 6.66 0.28 -15.86
N ARG A 154 7.37 -0.13 -14.82
CA ARG A 154 8.72 -0.69 -14.91
C ARG A 154 8.79 -2.05 -14.22
N ALA A 155 9.76 -2.83 -14.65
CA ALA A 155 10.07 -4.17 -14.21
C ALA A 155 11.36 -4.19 -13.38
N VAL A 156 11.40 -4.97 -12.29
CA VAL A 156 12.61 -5.16 -11.46
C VAL A 156 13.00 -6.63 -11.32
N PRO A 157 14.30 -6.98 -11.33
CA PRO A 157 14.75 -8.38 -11.33
C PRO A 157 14.80 -8.98 -9.90
N LEU A 158 13.70 -8.91 -9.14
CA LEU A 158 13.62 -9.43 -7.77
C LEU A 158 12.26 -10.08 -7.47
N THR A 159 12.23 -10.90 -6.41
CA THR A 159 10.97 -11.44 -5.86
C THR A 159 10.45 -10.50 -4.77
N PRO A 160 9.30 -9.85 -4.94
CA PRO A 160 8.73 -8.98 -3.92
C PRO A 160 8.38 -9.77 -2.67
N THR A 161 8.82 -9.29 -1.51
CA THR A 161 8.47 -9.85 -0.18
C THR A 161 7.28 -9.12 0.45
N HIS A 162 6.92 -7.97 -0.11
CA HIS A 162 5.80 -7.14 0.31
C HIS A 162 5.20 -6.37 -0.88
N LYS A 163 4.01 -5.85 -0.69
CA LYS A 163 3.41 -4.77 -1.46
C LYS A 163 3.71 -3.46 -0.77
N LEU A 164 3.96 -2.42 -1.54
CA LEU A 164 4.08 -1.05 -1.08
C LEU A 164 3.24 -0.14 -1.98
N TYR A 165 2.41 0.70 -1.37
CA TYR A 165 1.70 1.78 -2.05
C TYR A 165 2.04 3.10 -1.37
N LEU A 166 2.53 4.07 -2.12
CA LEU A 166 2.81 5.42 -1.66
C LEU A 166 1.80 6.36 -2.30
N LEU A 167 1.07 7.12 -1.49
CA LEU A 167 -0.02 7.98 -1.96
C LEU A 167 0.32 9.43 -1.64
N ASN A 168 0.32 10.30 -2.67
CA ASN A 168 0.58 11.73 -2.60
C ASN A 168 1.91 12.13 -1.92
N GLY A 169 2.82 11.16 -1.74
CA GLY A 169 4.04 11.29 -0.94
C GLY A 169 3.79 11.40 0.57
N ASP A 170 2.53 11.36 1.01
CA ASP A 170 2.13 11.59 2.40
C ASP A 170 1.85 10.29 3.16
N GLU A 171 1.50 9.22 2.45
CA GLU A 171 1.14 7.94 3.05
C GLU A 171 1.92 6.79 2.44
N ALA A 172 2.23 5.79 3.27
CA ALA A 172 2.76 4.50 2.86
C ALA A 172 1.88 3.38 3.40
N LEU A 173 1.47 2.46 2.52
CA LEU A 173 0.78 1.22 2.88
C LEU A 173 1.64 0.02 2.51
N ILE A 174 2.00 -0.80 3.50
CA ILE A 174 2.79 -2.02 3.30
C ILE A 174 1.96 -3.27 3.62
N GLY A 175 2.10 -4.32 2.81
CA GLY A 175 1.50 -5.63 3.09
C GLY A 175 2.44 -6.77 2.76
N TYR A 176 2.61 -7.71 3.68
CA TYR A 176 3.56 -8.82 3.49
C TYR A 176 2.99 -9.92 2.59
N TYR A 177 3.84 -10.47 1.72
CA TYR A 177 3.52 -11.68 1.00
C TYR A 177 3.82 -12.90 1.88
N GLN A 178 2.76 -13.48 2.46
CA GLN A 178 2.86 -14.74 3.18
C GLN A 178 2.74 -15.90 2.20
N VAL A 179 3.68 -16.83 2.29
CA VAL A 179 3.66 -18.06 1.49
C VAL A 179 2.57 -18.98 2.02
N VAL A 180 1.67 -19.40 1.14
CA VAL A 180 0.58 -20.31 1.46
C VAL A 180 0.53 -21.45 0.46
N LYS A 181 -0.14 -22.55 0.85
CA LYS A 181 -0.52 -23.60 -0.08
C LYS A 181 -1.75 -23.13 -0.86
N ASN A 182 -1.67 -23.09 -2.18
CA ASN A 182 -2.78 -22.75 -3.07
C ASN A 182 -3.05 -23.94 -3.99
N GLU A 183 -4.12 -24.69 -3.70
CA GLU A 183 -4.54 -25.87 -4.49
C GLU A 183 -5.60 -25.52 -5.55
N GLU A 184 -6.07 -24.27 -5.56
CA GLU A 184 -7.14 -23.79 -6.46
C GLU A 184 -6.58 -23.05 -7.68
N ALA A 185 -5.26 -22.89 -7.78
CA ALA A 185 -4.64 -22.19 -8.90
C ALA A 185 -4.86 -22.97 -10.21
N ALA A 186 -5.47 -22.33 -11.20
CA ALA A 186 -5.65 -22.93 -12.53
C ALA A 186 -4.80 -22.22 -13.59
N PHE A 187 -4.25 -22.99 -14.53
CA PHE A 187 -3.58 -22.47 -15.72
C PHE A 187 -3.77 -23.40 -16.92
N ARG A 188 -4.18 -22.84 -18.06
CA ARG A 188 -4.42 -23.59 -19.32
C ARG A 188 -5.31 -24.84 -19.17
N GLY A 189 -6.29 -24.79 -18.26
CA GLY A 189 -7.24 -25.89 -18.02
C GLY A 189 -6.75 -26.94 -17.00
N GLU A 190 -5.56 -26.77 -16.44
CA GLU A 190 -5.01 -27.65 -15.39
C GLU A 190 -5.10 -26.97 -14.02
N GLN A 191 -5.37 -27.74 -12.97
CA GLN A 191 -5.19 -27.31 -11.59
C GLN A 191 -3.73 -27.52 -11.16
N LEU A 192 -3.18 -26.54 -10.44
CA LEU A 192 -1.81 -26.50 -9.98
C LEU A 192 -1.80 -26.39 -8.46
N ALA A 193 -1.11 -27.30 -7.78
CA ALA A 193 -0.84 -27.18 -6.35
C ALA A 193 0.45 -26.36 -6.15
N LEU A 194 0.31 -25.14 -5.66
CA LEU A 194 1.38 -24.15 -5.58
C LEU A 194 1.75 -23.82 -4.13
N TYR A 195 3.02 -23.48 -3.93
CA TYR A 195 3.36 -22.45 -2.96
C TYR A 195 3.20 -21.09 -3.64
N ASP A 196 2.28 -20.27 -3.11
CA ASP A 196 1.84 -19.02 -3.72
C ASP A 196 1.70 -17.91 -2.65
N VAL A 197 1.39 -16.69 -3.07
CA VAL A 197 1.14 -15.55 -2.20
C VAL A 197 -0.18 -14.88 -2.57
N LEU A 198 -1.14 -14.87 -1.64
CA LEU A 198 -2.49 -14.35 -1.90
C LEU A 198 -2.58 -12.87 -1.54
N GLY A 199 -2.71 -12.04 -2.57
CA GLY A 199 -2.48 -10.61 -2.46
C GLY A 199 -3.65 -9.77 -1.94
N LEU A 200 -4.91 -10.20 -2.10
CA LEU A 200 -6.10 -9.39 -1.78
C LEU A 200 -6.48 -9.45 -0.29
N THR A 201 -6.23 -10.59 0.35
CA THR A 201 -6.57 -10.84 1.76
C THR A 201 -5.43 -10.50 2.72
N ALA A 202 -4.23 -10.23 2.20
CA ALA A 202 -3.10 -9.73 2.98
C ALA A 202 -3.49 -8.44 3.71
N LYS A 203 -3.01 -8.27 4.95
CA LYS A 203 -3.27 -7.03 5.71
C LYS A 203 -2.38 -5.90 5.20
N LEU A 204 -2.91 -4.68 5.15
CA LEU A 204 -2.11 -3.47 4.93
C LEU A 204 -1.91 -2.72 6.25
N PHE A 205 -0.66 -2.33 6.46
CA PHE A 205 -0.22 -1.48 7.56
C PHE A 205 0.05 -0.10 6.99
N ARG A 206 -0.59 0.91 7.59
CA ARG A 206 -0.49 2.30 7.17
C ARG A 206 0.51 3.05 8.03
N SER A 207 1.28 3.93 7.40
CA SER A 207 2.03 5.00 8.02
C SER A 207 1.79 6.28 7.26
N ALA A 208 1.71 7.41 7.97
CA ALA A 208 1.50 8.72 7.39
C ALA A 208 2.59 9.69 7.83
N ARG A 209 2.73 10.80 7.11
CA ARG A 209 3.51 11.97 7.53
C ARG A 209 2.60 13.17 7.77
N GLY A 210 3.12 14.21 8.42
CA GLY A 210 2.37 15.45 8.65
C GLY A 210 1.30 15.29 9.74
N PRO A 211 0.15 15.99 9.62
CA PRO A 211 -0.87 16.03 10.69
C PRO A 211 -1.48 14.67 11.05
N GLU A 212 -1.41 13.70 10.14
CA GLU A 212 -1.95 12.35 10.36
C GLU A 212 -0.91 11.35 10.88
N ALA A 213 0.35 11.76 10.98
CA ALA A 213 1.40 10.94 11.57
C ALA A 213 1.19 10.81 13.07
N ARG A 214 1.30 9.59 13.59
CA ARG A 214 1.33 9.35 15.03
C ARG A 214 2.57 9.91 15.71
N ASP A 215 3.71 9.72 15.04
CA ASP A 215 5.03 9.98 15.58
C ASP A 215 6.04 10.16 14.43
N GLU A 216 7.28 10.49 14.79
CA GLU A 216 8.37 10.64 13.84
C GLU A 216 8.76 9.33 13.15
N GLN A 217 8.43 8.17 13.73
CA GLN A 217 8.74 6.87 13.11
C GLN A 217 7.86 6.62 11.89
N GLU A 218 6.58 6.96 11.94
CA GLU A 218 5.71 6.86 10.77
C GLU A 218 6.15 7.80 9.65
N ALA A 219 6.44 9.06 9.97
CA ALA A 219 6.91 10.02 8.99
C ALA A 219 8.23 9.56 8.35
N SER A 220 9.15 9.01 9.16
CA SER A 220 10.39 8.42 8.68
C SER A 220 10.13 7.17 7.82
N PHE A 221 9.17 6.33 8.19
CA PHE A 221 8.80 5.15 7.41
C PHE A 221 8.28 5.53 6.01
N VAL A 222 7.46 6.57 5.90
CA VAL A 222 7.00 7.09 4.59
C VAL A 222 8.20 7.57 3.75
N ALA A 223 9.10 8.35 4.36
CA ALA A 223 10.29 8.88 3.68
C ALA A 223 11.25 7.78 3.21
N GLU A 224 11.53 6.79 4.06
CA GLU A 224 12.39 5.65 3.72
C GLU A 224 11.73 4.73 2.69
N SER A 225 10.41 4.55 2.73
CA SER A 225 9.68 3.78 1.73
C SER A 225 9.73 4.43 0.34
N GLN A 226 9.64 5.77 0.28
CA GLN A 226 9.82 6.53 -0.95
C GLN A 226 11.24 6.38 -1.50
N GLN A 227 12.25 6.55 -0.65
CA GLN A 227 13.66 6.35 -1.02
C GLN A 227 13.93 4.92 -1.53
N PHE A 228 13.35 3.91 -0.87
CA PHE A 228 13.41 2.53 -1.34
C PHE A 228 12.79 2.37 -2.74
N PHE A 229 11.58 2.89 -2.96
CA PHE A 229 10.91 2.84 -4.25
C PHE A 229 11.76 3.52 -5.35
N ASP A 230 12.23 4.74 -5.09
CA ASP A 230 13.04 5.52 -6.01
C ASP A 230 14.38 4.84 -6.31
N SER A 231 15.01 4.23 -5.31
CA SER A 231 16.25 3.47 -5.50
C SER A 231 16.08 2.34 -6.51
N LEU A 232 14.98 1.60 -6.45
CA LEU A 232 14.67 0.56 -7.44
C LEU A 232 14.35 1.18 -8.81
N TRP A 233 13.49 2.20 -8.80
CA TRP A 233 12.97 2.88 -9.99
C TRP A 233 14.09 3.46 -10.85
N ASP A 234 15.05 4.16 -10.25
CA ASP A 234 16.09 4.91 -10.96
C ASP A 234 17.33 4.08 -11.31
N THR A 235 17.51 2.90 -10.71
CA THR A 235 18.74 2.10 -10.90
C THR A 235 18.51 0.83 -11.73
N ILE A 236 17.80 -0.15 -11.16
CA ILE A 236 17.72 -1.51 -11.71
C ILE A 236 16.38 -1.79 -12.42
N ALA A 237 15.44 -0.85 -12.36
CA ALA A 237 14.17 -1.00 -13.04
C ALA A 237 14.29 -0.70 -14.54
N THR A 238 13.73 -1.57 -15.38
CA THR A 238 13.63 -1.40 -16.83
C THR A 238 12.18 -1.14 -17.23
N PRO A 239 11.88 -0.61 -18.43
CA PRO A 239 10.50 -0.57 -18.92
C PRO A 239 9.82 -1.96 -18.82
N PHE A 240 8.53 -1.98 -18.47
CA PHE A 240 7.75 -3.22 -18.46
C PHE A 240 7.40 -3.62 -19.90
N GLY A 241 7.99 -4.74 -20.36
CA GLY A 241 7.84 -5.25 -21.73
C GLY A 241 9.05 -6.06 -22.16
#